data_AF-A0A225MTL1-F1
#
_entry.id   AF-A0A225MTL1-F1
#
_cell.length_a   1.000
_cell.length_b   1.000
_cell.length_c   1.000
_cell.angle_alpha   90.00
_cell.angle_beta   90.00
_cell.angle_gamma   90.00
#
_symmetry.space_group_name_H-M   'P 1'
#
loop_
_entity.id
_entity.type
_entity.pdbx_description
1 polymer ?
#
loop_
_entity_poly.entity_id
_entity_poly.type
_entity_poly.pdbx_seq_one_letter_code
_entity_poly.pdbx_strand_id
1 'polypeptide(L)'
;MTIDTKRLRELLAKATPGPWHTKTECPGRCCWHVFRDLPLYGGEPDDAGNQDEPIVMNECSEDDAALMAEARNQLPAILDELDVGAAQIAQLRESLRKAEQLTQVCGDWNLDEVEIDGEMIDILDLRDEFRAALAQEQGESNGSS
;
A
#
# COMPACT_ATOMS: atom_id res chain seq x y z
N MET A 1 -10.22 4.31 -3.35
CA MET A 1 -10.03 3.01 -2.66
C MET A 1 -8.95 3.17 -1.59
N THR A 2 -9.31 3.16 -0.31
CA THR A 2 -8.35 3.29 0.79
C THR A 2 -7.82 1.90 1.15
N ILE A 3 -6.50 1.68 1.00
CA ILE A 3 -5.87 0.42 1.39
C ILE A 3 -5.79 0.37 2.91
N ASP A 4 -6.46 -0.59 3.53
CA ASP A 4 -6.37 -0.82 4.98
C ASP A 4 -5.06 -1.57 5.29
N THR A 5 -3.98 -0.80 5.52
CA THR A 5 -2.65 -1.33 5.82
C THR A 5 -2.63 -2.12 7.14
N LYS A 6 -3.49 -1.77 8.10
CA LYS A 6 -3.64 -2.51 9.36
C LYS A 6 -4.21 -3.89 9.10
N ARG A 7 -5.27 -3.98 8.30
CA ARG A 7 -5.85 -5.28 7.90
C ARG A 7 -4.85 -6.13 7.13
N LEU A 8 -4.07 -5.53 6.22
CA LEU A 8 -3.01 -6.26 5.53
C LEU A 8 -1.96 -6.80 6.50
N ARG A 9 -1.51 -6.01 7.48
CA ARG A 9 -0.58 -6.50 8.52
C ARG A 9 -1.17 -7.63 9.36
N GLU A 10 -2.45 -7.56 9.72
CA GLU A 10 -3.13 -8.66 10.42
C GLU A 10 -3.14 -9.95 9.59
N LEU A 11 -3.42 -9.85 8.29
CA LEU A 11 -3.39 -10.99 7.37
C LEU A 11 -1.98 -11.55 7.24
N LEU A 12 -0.97 -10.67 7.11
CA LEU A 12 0.44 -11.04 7.05
C LEU A 12 0.93 -11.72 8.34
N ALA A 13 0.43 -11.31 9.51
CA ALA A 13 0.77 -11.91 10.80
C ALA A 13 0.07 -13.26 11.03
N LYS A 14 -1.12 -13.48 10.42
CA LYS A 14 -1.83 -14.77 10.43
C LYS A 14 -1.27 -15.76 9.43
N ALA A 15 -0.60 -15.27 8.37
CA ALA A 15 0.14 -16.12 7.45
C ALA A 15 1.31 -16.81 8.16
N THR A 16 1.92 -17.80 7.50
CA THR A 16 3.02 -18.58 8.08
C THR A 16 4.12 -17.67 8.64
N PRO A 17 4.49 -17.84 9.93
CA PRO A 17 5.46 -17.00 10.60
C PRO A 17 6.86 -17.10 9.99
N GLY A 18 7.61 -16.00 10.06
CA GLY A 18 9.01 -15.93 9.64
C GLY A 18 9.20 -15.65 8.15
N PRO A 19 10.46 -15.43 7.72
CA PRO A 19 10.76 -15.25 6.32
C PRO A 19 10.38 -16.50 5.53
N TRP A 20 9.76 -16.29 4.38
CA TRP A 20 9.49 -17.37 3.44
C TRP A 20 10.81 -17.84 2.83
N HIS A 21 10.98 -19.15 2.78
CA HIS A 21 12.12 -19.80 2.17
C HIS A 21 11.63 -20.82 1.14
N THR A 22 12.35 -20.98 0.04
CA THR A 22 12.15 -22.10 -0.87
C THR A 22 12.81 -23.33 -0.24
N LYS A 23 12.02 -24.31 0.23
CA LYS A 23 12.57 -25.64 0.58
C LYS A 23 12.51 -26.54 -0.66
N THR A 24 13.65 -27.11 -1.00
CA THR A 24 13.85 -28.04 -2.12
C THR A 24 13.47 -29.50 -1.80
N GLU A 25 12.94 -29.78 -0.61
CA GLU A 25 12.68 -31.15 -0.15
C GLU A 25 11.29 -31.71 -0.53
N CYS A 26 10.49 -31.00 -1.32
CA CYS A 26 9.30 -31.60 -1.92
C CYS A 26 9.65 -32.14 -3.32
N PRO A 27 9.48 -33.44 -3.58
CA PRO A 27 9.70 -34.03 -4.90
C PRO A 27 8.69 -33.57 -5.97
N GLY A 28 7.79 -32.63 -5.65
CA GLY A 28 6.95 -31.89 -6.60
C GLY A 28 7.04 -30.39 -6.28
N ARG A 29 7.24 -29.56 -7.30
CA ARG A 29 7.56 -28.12 -7.22
C ARG A 29 6.38 -27.25 -6.77
N CYS A 30 5.82 -27.52 -5.60
CA CYS A 30 4.60 -26.87 -5.14
C CYS A 30 4.91 -25.68 -4.23
N CYS A 31 4.59 -24.49 -4.75
CA CYS A 31 4.66 -23.17 -4.10
C CYS A 31 3.90 -23.07 -2.76
N TRP A 32 3.13 -24.09 -2.37
CA TRP A 32 2.09 -23.99 -1.34
C TRP A 32 2.52 -24.48 0.05
N HIS A 33 3.74 -25.01 0.23
CA HIS A 33 4.26 -25.39 1.56
C HIS A 33 4.41 -24.22 2.55
N VAL A 34 4.33 -22.99 2.05
CA VAL A 34 4.28 -21.77 2.86
C VAL A 34 2.92 -21.54 3.52
N PHE A 35 1.93 -22.42 3.34
CA PHE A 35 0.65 -22.36 4.05
C PHE A 35 0.47 -23.59 4.95
N ARG A 36 0.64 -23.41 6.26
CA ARG A 36 0.65 -24.49 7.25
C ARG A 36 -0.69 -25.25 7.39
N ASP A 37 -1.80 -24.58 7.04
CA ASP A 37 -3.17 -25.05 7.30
C ASP A 37 -4.05 -25.17 6.04
N LEU A 38 -3.48 -25.00 4.84
CA LEU A 38 -4.21 -25.26 3.60
C LEU A 38 -4.09 -26.76 3.29
N PRO A 39 -5.20 -27.50 3.10
CA PRO A 39 -5.14 -28.91 2.71
C PRO A 39 -4.47 -29.00 1.34
N LEU A 40 -3.20 -29.42 1.35
CA LEU A 40 -2.34 -29.53 0.17
C LEU A 40 -2.69 -30.72 -0.72
N TYR A 41 -3.61 -31.59 -0.29
CA TYR A 41 -3.87 -32.88 -0.93
C TYR A 41 -5.37 -33.17 -0.94
N GLY A 42 -5.92 -33.35 -2.13
CA GLY A 42 -7.31 -33.75 -2.33
C GLY A 42 -7.57 -34.07 -3.80
N GLY A 43 -7.02 -35.20 -4.28
CA GLY A 43 -7.43 -35.86 -5.53
C GLY A 43 -8.92 -36.18 -5.57
N GLU A 44 -9.50 -36.46 -6.74
CA GLU A 44 -10.78 -37.16 -6.76
C GLU A 44 -10.56 -38.53 -6.06
N PRO A 45 -11.37 -38.93 -5.06
CA PRO A 45 -11.21 -40.23 -4.42
C PRO A 45 -11.32 -41.34 -5.46
N ASP A 46 -10.51 -42.38 -5.33
CA ASP A 46 -10.70 -43.60 -6.12
C ASP A 46 -12.06 -44.26 -5.80
N ASP A 47 -12.43 -45.29 -6.56
CA ASP A 47 -13.69 -46.02 -6.36
C ASP A 47 -13.80 -46.69 -4.96
N ALA A 48 -12.68 -46.78 -4.22
CA ALA A 48 -12.61 -47.28 -2.84
C ALA A 48 -12.64 -46.15 -1.79
N GLY A 49 -12.69 -44.88 -2.21
CA GLY A 49 -12.72 -43.71 -1.35
C GLY A 49 -11.34 -43.25 -0.83
N ASN A 50 -10.25 -43.82 -1.33
CA ASN A 50 -8.89 -43.41 -0.98
C ASN A 50 -8.45 -42.24 -1.88
N GLN A 51 -7.72 -41.28 -1.31
CA GLN A 51 -7.09 -40.17 -2.04
C GLN A 51 -5.58 -40.28 -1.88
N ASP A 52 -4.97 -41.23 -2.59
CA ASP A 52 -3.53 -41.50 -2.49
C ASP A 52 -2.68 -40.77 -3.53
N GLU A 53 -3.29 -40.10 -4.53
CA GLU A 53 -2.56 -39.41 -5.59
C GLU A 53 -2.58 -37.87 -5.40
N PRO A 54 -1.41 -37.20 -5.40
CA PRO A 54 -1.35 -35.75 -5.29
C PRO A 54 -1.88 -35.09 -6.56
N ILE A 55 -2.88 -34.19 -6.45
CA ILE A 55 -3.17 -33.24 -7.53
C ILE A 55 -1.98 -32.29 -7.64
N VAL A 56 -1.12 -32.53 -8.62
CA VAL A 56 -0.08 -31.58 -9.01
C VAL A 56 -0.76 -30.47 -9.80
N MET A 57 -1.32 -29.47 -9.11
CA MET A 57 -1.72 -28.22 -9.75
C MET A 57 -0.44 -27.49 -10.18
N ASN A 58 -0.06 -27.67 -11.45
CA ASN A 58 1.04 -27.02 -12.17
C ASN A 58 2.27 -26.66 -11.32
N GLU A 59 3.33 -27.43 -11.49
CA GLU A 59 4.66 -27.14 -10.99
C GLU A 59 5.05 -25.66 -11.21
N CYS A 60 5.17 -24.88 -10.13
CA CYS A 60 5.85 -23.59 -10.21
C CYS A 60 7.32 -23.83 -10.58
N SER A 61 7.93 -22.96 -11.36
CA SER A 61 9.40 -23.00 -11.50
C SER A 61 10.07 -22.63 -10.17
N GLU A 62 11.32 -23.04 -9.98
CA GLU A 62 12.11 -22.63 -8.80
C GLU A 62 12.26 -21.10 -8.74
N ASP A 63 12.35 -20.46 -9.90
CA ASP A 63 12.42 -19.02 -10.06
C ASP A 63 11.13 -18.32 -9.62
N ASP A 64 9.96 -18.85 -10.00
CA ASP A 64 8.66 -18.31 -9.57
C ASP A 64 8.48 -18.41 -8.05
N ALA A 65 8.89 -19.56 -7.47
CA ALA A 65 8.82 -19.77 -6.02
C ALA A 65 9.75 -18.81 -5.26
N ALA A 66 10.97 -18.56 -5.79
CA ALA A 66 11.91 -17.60 -5.23
C ALA A 66 11.34 -16.17 -5.30
N LEU A 67 10.76 -15.79 -6.45
CA LEU A 67 10.13 -14.49 -6.64
C LEU A 67 8.96 -14.26 -5.68
N MET A 68 8.10 -15.26 -5.47
CA MET A 68 6.98 -15.17 -4.53
C MET A 68 7.45 -15.03 -3.08
N ALA A 69 8.49 -15.77 -2.68
CA ALA A 69 9.07 -15.67 -1.35
C ALA A 69 9.70 -14.29 -1.12
N GLU A 70 10.44 -13.77 -2.10
CA GLU A 70 11.00 -12.42 -2.04
C GLU A 70 9.90 -11.37 -1.94
N ALA A 71 8.92 -11.39 -2.84
CA ALA A 71 7.80 -10.45 -2.83
C ALA A 71 7.08 -10.45 -1.47
N ARG A 72 6.78 -11.62 -0.91
CA ARG A 72 6.15 -11.72 0.41
C ARG A 72 7.04 -11.14 1.52
N ASN A 73 8.34 -11.40 1.48
CA ASN A 73 9.28 -10.90 2.48
C ASN A 73 9.44 -9.37 2.40
N GLN A 74 9.23 -8.76 1.23
CA GLN A 74 9.26 -7.31 1.03
C GLN A 74 7.95 -6.60 1.45
N LEU A 75 6.81 -7.30 1.49
CA LEU A 75 5.51 -6.69 1.81
C LEU A 75 5.48 -5.87 3.11
N PRO A 76 6.08 -6.30 4.24
CA PRO A 76 6.10 -5.49 5.46
C PRO A 76 6.79 -4.13 5.26
N ALA A 77 7.94 -4.10 4.58
CA ALA A 77 8.67 -2.87 4.32
C ALA A 77 7.86 -1.92 3.42
N ILE A 78 7.20 -2.46 2.38
CA ILE A 78 6.32 -1.67 1.51
C ILE A 78 5.15 -1.07 2.29
N LEU A 79 4.56 -1.82 3.24
CA LEU A 79 3.48 -1.31 4.08
C LEU A 79 3.96 -0.19 5.02
N ASP A 80 5.19 -0.29 5.53
CA ASP A 80 5.78 0.75 6.36
C ASP A 80 6.07 2.03 5.55
N GLU A 81 6.60 1.90 4.33
CA GLU A 81 6.76 3.03 3.39
C GLU A 81 5.42 3.68 3.04
N LEU A 82 4.37 2.88 2.87
CA LEU A 82 3.03 3.40 2.57
C LEU A 82 2.45 4.22 3.74
N ASP A 83 2.66 3.77 4.98
CA ASP A 83 2.24 4.54 6.16
C ASP A 83 3.04 5.84 6.32
N VAL A 84 4.35 5.80 6.05
CA VAL A 84 5.19 7.02 6.05
C VAL A 84 4.69 8.00 4.99
N GLY A 85 4.42 7.52 3.77
CA GLY A 85 3.86 8.35 2.70
C GLY A 85 2.51 8.94 3.05
N ALA A 86 1.60 8.15 3.65
CA ALA A 86 0.31 8.62 4.11
C ALA A 86 0.43 9.71 5.19
N ALA A 87 1.37 9.55 6.14
CA ALA A 87 1.64 10.56 7.16
C ALA A 87 2.22 11.86 6.57
N GLN A 88 3.14 11.75 5.62
CA GLN A 88 3.70 12.91 4.90
C GLN A 88 2.63 13.67 4.12
N ILE A 89 1.75 12.95 3.40
CA ILE A 89 0.63 13.57 2.69
C ILE A 89 -0.30 14.30 3.66
N ALA A 90 -0.62 13.69 4.82
CA ALA A 90 -1.44 14.33 5.84
C ALA A 90 -0.78 15.62 6.38
N GLN A 91 0.53 15.59 6.61
CA GLN A 91 1.30 16.76 7.04
C GLN A 91 1.31 17.86 5.97
N LEU A 92 1.51 17.52 4.70
CA LEU A 92 1.48 18.48 3.60
C LEU A 92 0.11 19.14 3.45
N ARG A 93 -0.98 18.37 3.58
CA ARG A 93 -2.35 18.90 3.58
C ARG A 93 -2.59 19.89 4.72
N GLU A 94 -2.08 19.57 5.92
CA GLU A 94 -2.16 20.47 7.06
C GLU A 94 -1.39 21.78 6.81
N SER A 95 -0.17 21.68 6.29
CA SER A 95 0.66 22.84 5.95
C SER A 95 0.00 23.71 4.87
N LEU A 96 -0.57 23.10 3.83
CA LEU A 96 -1.28 23.83 2.77
C LEU A 96 -2.49 24.59 3.33
N ARG A 97 -3.27 23.97 4.22
CA ARG A 97 -4.40 24.66 4.86
C ARG A 97 -3.95 25.84 5.73
N LYS A 98 -2.84 25.68 6.47
CA LYS A 98 -2.26 26.79 7.24
C LYS A 98 -1.77 27.91 6.33
N ALA A 99 -1.20 27.58 5.18
CA ALA A 99 -0.76 28.56 4.20
C ALA A 99 -1.95 29.35 3.61
N GLU A 100 -3.05 28.67 3.26
CA GLU A 100 -4.30 29.34 2.83
C GLU A 100 -4.87 30.27 3.92
N GLN A 101 -4.83 29.84 5.19
CA GLN A 101 -5.26 30.69 6.30
C GLN A 101 -4.34 31.90 6.49
N LEU A 102 -3.02 31.72 6.31
CA LEU A 102 -2.07 32.82 6.43
C LEU A 102 -2.28 33.86 5.33
N THR A 103 -2.53 33.44 4.08
CA THR A 103 -2.84 34.40 3.00
C THR A 103 -4.14 35.15 3.26
N GLN A 104 -5.13 34.52 3.92
CA GLN A 104 -6.33 35.23 4.38
C GLN A 104 -5.99 36.31 5.43
N VAL A 105 -5.15 36.00 6.42
CA VAL A 105 -4.70 36.99 7.42
C VAL A 105 -3.93 38.15 6.77
N CYS A 106 -3.06 37.85 5.80
CA CYS A 106 -2.37 38.88 5.02
C CYS A 106 -3.37 39.81 4.30
N GLY A 107 -4.40 39.24 3.68
CA GLY A 107 -5.49 40.01 3.07
C GLY A 107 -6.25 40.87 4.08
N ASP A 108 -6.56 40.35 5.27
CA ASP A 108 -7.23 41.11 6.34
C ASP A 108 -6.39 42.29 6.84
N TRP A 109 -5.06 42.21 6.69
CA TRP A 109 -4.12 43.27 7.05
C TRP A 109 -3.81 44.21 5.87
N ASN A 110 -4.49 44.07 4.73
CA ASN A 110 -4.21 44.78 3.49
C ASN A 110 -2.75 44.65 3.02
N LEU A 111 -2.17 43.47 3.20
CA LEU A 111 -0.91 43.10 2.55
C LEU A 111 -1.25 42.55 1.16
N ASP A 112 -1.10 43.39 0.14
CA ASP A 112 -1.37 43.00 -1.25
C ASP A 112 -0.26 42.09 -1.80
N GLU A 113 0.99 42.33 -1.37
CA GLU A 113 2.17 41.56 -1.78
C GLU A 113 3.06 41.22 -0.57
N VAL A 114 3.76 40.08 -0.64
CA VAL A 114 4.78 39.68 0.35
C VAL A 114 6.04 39.19 -0.35
N GLU A 115 7.20 39.46 0.24
CA GLU A 115 8.47 38.92 -0.25
C GLU A 115 8.72 37.53 0.34
N ILE A 116 8.88 36.52 -0.51
CA ILE A 116 9.26 35.15 -0.14
C ILE A 116 10.46 34.74 -0.99
N ASP A 117 11.56 34.35 -0.34
CA ASP A 117 12.81 33.94 -1.00
C ASP A 117 13.35 34.97 -2.03
N GLY A 118 13.10 36.26 -1.81
CA GLY A 118 13.54 37.35 -2.69
C GLY A 118 12.58 37.66 -3.86
N GLU A 119 11.44 36.98 -3.93
CA GLU A 119 10.39 37.20 -4.92
C GLU A 119 9.17 37.88 -4.29
N MET A 120 8.62 38.90 -4.96
CA MET A 120 7.37 39.54 -4.56
C MET A 120 6.20 38.72 -5.07
N ILE A 121 5.35 38.25 -4.16
CA ILE A 121 4.22 37.37 -4.45
C ILE A 121 2.92 38.09 -4.10
N ASP A 122 1.97 38.10 -5.05
CA ASP A 122 0.61 38.60 -4.83
C ASP A 122 -0.17 37.63 -3.92
N ILE A 123 -0.73 38.16 -2.83
CA ILE A 123 -1.40 37.37 -1.80
C ILE A 123 -2.73 36.80 -2.28
N LEU A 124 -3.44 37.49 -3.17
CA LEU A 124 -4.72 37.03 -3.71
C LEU A 124 -4.52 35.87 -4.68
N ASP A 125 -3.54 35.99 -5.57
CA ASP A 125 -3.17 34.92 -6.50
C ASP A 125 -2.72 33.67 -5.73
N LEU A 126 -1.83 33.84 -4.75
CA LEU A 126 -1.33 32.73 -3.92
C LEU A 126 -2.46 32.03 -3.14
N ARG A 127 -3.44 32.79 -2.64
CA ARG A 127 -4.61 32.22 -1.96
C ARG A 127 -5.47 31.40 -2.91
N ASP A 128 -5.71 31.90 -4.12
CA ASP A 128 -6.54 31.22 -5.10
C ASP A 128 -5.86 29.94 -5.60
N GLU A 129 -4.53 29.94 -5.73
CA GLU A 129 -3.72 28.74 -5.98
C GLU A 129 -3.88 27.70 -4.85
N PHE A 130 -3.72 28.10 -3.58
CA PHE A 130 -3.89 27.17 -2.46
C PHE A 130 -5.31 26.60 -2.38
N ARG A 131 -6.34 27.41 -2.65
CA ARG A 131 -7.72 26.92 -2.73
C ARG A 131 -7.94 25.93 -3.86
N ALA A 132 -7.39 26.21 -5.04
CA ALA A 132 -7.49 25.31 -6.18
C ALA A 132 -6.84 23.95 -5.86
N ALA A 133 -5.66 23.96 -5.24
CA ALA A 133 -4.95 22.76 -4.82
C ALA A 133 -5.75 21.95 -3.77
N LEU A 134 -6.34 22.62 -2.77
CA LEU A 134 -7.20 21.97 -1.77
C LEU A 134 -8.48 21.41 -2.39
N ALA A 135 -9.10 22.11 -3.35
CA ALA A 135 -10.31 21.68 -4.04
C ALA A 135 -10.05 20.47 -4.95
N GLN A 136 -8.92 20.43 -5.65
CA GLN A 136 -8.54 19.29 -6.48
C GLN A 136 -8.38 18.01 -5.63
N GLU A 137 -7.72 18.12 -4.47
CA GLU A 137 -7.55 16.99 -3.55
C GLU A 137 -8.91 16.45 -3.04
N GLN A 138 -9.83 17.35 -2.67
CA GLN A 138 -11.18 16.97 -2.24
C GLN A 138 -12.01 16.38 -3.38
N GLY A 139 -11.83 16.87 -4.62
CA GLY A 139 -12.48 16.35 -5.83
C GLY A 139 -12.04 14.94 -6.20
N GLU A 140 -10.74 14.65 -6.10
CA GLU A 140 -10.20 13.30 -6.32
C GLU A 140 -10.71 12.30 -5.27
N SER A 141 -10.99 12.75 -4.05
CA SER A 141 -11.59 11.91 -3.00
C SER A 141 -13.04 11.48 -3.30
N ASN A 142 -13.81 12.28 -4.06
CA ASN A 142 -15.22 12.01 -4.38
C ASN A 142 -15.42 11.21 -5.69
N GLY A 143 -14.39 11.07 -6.52
CA GLY A 143 -14.43 10.35 -7.80
C GLY A 143 -14.05 8.87 -7.73
N SER A 144 -13.71 8.34 -6.54
CA SER A 144 -13.29 6.95 -6.33
C SER A 144 -14.12 6.28 -5.22
N SER A 145 -15.43 6.15 -5.43
CA SER A 145 -16.33 5.31 -4.63
C SER A 145 -16.84 4.13 -5.45
#